data_AF-A0A9Q8WBD3-F1
#
_entry.id   AF-A0A9Q8WBD3-F1
#
_cell.length_a   1.000
_cell.length_b   1.000
_cell.length_c   1.000
_cell.angle_alpha   90.00
_cell.angle_beta   90.00
_cell.angle_gamma   90.00
#
_symmetry.space_group_name_H-M   'P 1'
#
loop_
_entity.id
_entity.type
_entity.pdbx_description
1 polymer ?
#
loop_
_entity_poly.entity_id
_entity_poly.type
_entity_poly.pdbx_seq_one_letter_code
_entity_poly.pdbx_strand_id
1 'polypeptide(L)'
;MSHVYTSISALTSLEFDSYPLGAIKANGWFQDQLRLSAKGLGGNLFYFHRFVKESTWLGGTWEYTPLDEAAPYWYNYIVPLAYTLDEASDPDLYIEIKKQADYFLDYTLSHQARDGWLGPEATPHTRGIWARCLLLQGLMNHAIADSSKRQTIMNAIFRFVRLVHAMLKDNYAGYIPQKDDVFDLQLFGVARAHELALTLQWLYDQTHDTQDRRIIWEVMEMMWQGSRIMERDWTIFFGKDFPQEPSVRYKSLNFKHGVNVAQG
;
A
#
# COMPACT_ATOMS: atom_id res chain seq x y z
N MET A 1 -10.20 36.79 -16.08
CA MET A 1 -10.52 37.07 -14.66
C MET A 1 -10.01 35.90 -13.85
N SER A 2 -9.04 36.17 -12.98
CA SER A 2 -8.34 35.21 -12.13
C SER A 2 -9.24 34.75 -10.97
N HIS A 3 -9.63 33.48 -10.95
CA HIS A 3 -10.10 32.86 -9.72
C HIS A 3 -8.93 32.12 -9.06
N VAL A 4 -8.35 32.79 -8.08
CA VAL A 4 -7.47 32.19 -7.09
C VAL A 4 -8.35 31.34 -6.18
N TYR A 5 -8.28 30.02 -6.33
CA TYR A 5 -8.81 29.10 -5.31
C TYR A 5 -7.71 28.88 -4.27
N THR A 6 -7.57 29.82 -3.33
CA THR A 6 -6.77 29.66 -2.10
C THR A 6 -7.65 29.06 -1.00
N SER A 7 -8.00 27.79 -1.18
CA SER A 7 -8.38 26.92 -0.07
C SER A 7 -7.64 25.62 -0.32
N ILE A 8 -6.53 25.40 0.40
CA ILE A 8 -5.93 24.08 0.47
C ILE A 8 -7.01 23.19 1.10
N SER A 9 -7.53 22.23 0.33
CA SER A 9 -8.49 21.27 0.85
C SER A 9 -7.90 20.57 2.07
N ALA A 10 -8.63 20.57 3.17
CA ALA A 10 -8.24 19.89 4.40
C ALA A 10 -8.94 18.53 4.48
N LEU A 11 -8.25 17.55 5.06
CA LEU A 11 -8.89 16.30 5.43
C LEU A 11 -9.94 16.55 6.51
N THR A 12 -11.03 15.78 6.47
CA THR A 12 -12.01 15.77 7.56
C THR A 12 -11.32 15.32 8.84
N SER A 13 -11.54 16.04 9.94
CA SER A 13 -11.00 15.67 11.24
C SER A 13 -11.54 14.30 11.68
N LEU A 14 -10.66 13.46 12.23
CA LEU A 14 -11.08 12.23 12.90
C LEU A 14 -11.89 12.57 14.15
N GLU A 15 -12.96 11.81 14.41
CA GLU A 15 -13.72 11.92 15.66
C GLU A 15 -12.92 11.37 16.86
N PHE A 16 -12.04 10.39 16.60
CA PHE A 16 -11.21 9.74 17.60
C PHE A 16 -9.75 9.64 17.12
N ASP A 17 -8.82 9.81 18.06
CA ASP A 17 -7.40 9.58 17.81
C ASP A 17 -7.11 8.09 17.60
N SER A 18 -6.14 7.79 16.74
CA SER A 18 -5.62 6.43 16.57
C SER A 18 -4.51 6.14 17.58
N TYR A 19 -4.46 4.89 18.05
CA TYR A 19 -3.30 4.41 18.82
C TYR A 19 -2.18 4.03 17.85
N PRO A 20 -0.93 4.49 18.09
CA PRO A 20 0.20 4.05 17.29
C PRO A 20 0.34 2.53 17.30
N LEU A 21 0.76 1.97 16.17
CA LEU A 21 1.03 0.54 16.06
C LEU A 21 2.04 0.10 17.14
N GLY A 22 1.68 -0.93 17.89
CA GLY A 22 2.46 -1.46 19.01
C GLY A 22 2.15 -0.84 20.38
N ALA A 23 1.36 0.23 20.45
CA ALA A 23 0.92 0.82 21.72
C ALA A 23 -0.05 -0.09 22.51
N ILE A 24 -0.76 -0.97 21.80
CA ILE A 24 -1.68 -1.94 22.39
C ILE A 24 -1.08 -3.34 22.26
N LYS A 25 -1.01 -4.07 23.37
CA LYS A 25 -0.54 -5.46 23.42
C LYS A 25 -1.69 -6.40 23.75
N ALA A 26 -1.79 -7.49 22.99
CA ALA A 26 -2.78 -8.53 23.20
C ALA A 26 -2.41 -9.39 24.42
N ASN A 27 -3.43 -9.90 25.13
CA ASN A 27 -3.29 -10.87 26.21
C ASN A 27 -4.18 -12.11 25.95
N GLY A 28 -3.86 -13.23 26.60
CA GLY A 28 -4.65 -14.45 26.55
C GLY A 28 -4.74 -15.04 25.14
N TRP A 29 -5.93 -15.49 24.72
CA TRP A 29 -6.11 -16.21 23.46
C TRP A 29 -5.57 -15.47 22.23
N PHE A 30 -5.80 -14.15 22.13
CA PHE A 30 -5.34 -13.38 20.96
C PHE A 30 -3.81 -13.23 20.94
N GLN A 31 -3.17 -13.13 22.11
CA GLN A 31 -1.71 -13.18 22.23
C GLN A 31 -1.18 -14.52 21.70
N ASP A 32 -1.83 -15.62 22.06
CA ASP A 32 -1.45 -16.95 21.57
C ASP A 32 -1.63 -17.08 20.05
N GLN A 33 -2.68 -16.48 19.46
CA GLN A 33 -2.86 -16.46 18.01
C GLN A 33 -1.76 -15.65 17.30
N LEU A 34 -1.36 -14.50 17.83
CA LEU A 34 -0.27 -13.70 17.27
C LEU A 34 1.06 -14.46 17.34
N ARG A 35 1.36 -15.08 18.49
CA ARG A 35 2.55 -15.93 18.68
C ARG A 35 2.53 -17.12 17.73
N LEU A 36 1.39 -17.78 17.54
CA LEU A 36 1.25 -18.89 16.60
C LEU A 36 1.46 -18.43 15.16
N SER A 37 0.92 -17.27 14.78
CA SER A 37 1.09 -16.69 13.44
C SER A 37 2.56 -16.35 13.14
N ALA A 38 3.27 -15.83 14.14
CA ALA A 38 4.70 -15.54 14.08
C ALA A 38 5.56 -16.82 14.05
N LYS A 39 5.26 -17.83 14.87
CA LYS A 39 6.01 -19.11 14.87
C LYS A 39 5.65 -20.03 13.71
N GLY A 40 4.48 -19.85 13.11
CA GLY A 40 3.91 -20.69 12.07
C GLY A 40 4.19 -20.18 10.67
N LEU A 41 3.25 -20.42 9.75
CA LEU A 41 3.39 -20.11 8.33
C LEU A 41 3.77 -18.65 8.09
N GLY A 42 3.00 -17.71 8.67
CA GLY A 42 3.11 -16.29 8.35
C GLY A 42 4.47 -15.67 8.69
N GLY A 43 5.00 -15.92 9.90
CA GLY A 43 6.31 -15.42 10.31
C GLY A 43 7.52 -16.17 9.71
N ASN A 44 7.29 -17.25 8.96
CA ASN A 44 8.34 -18.01 8.28
C ASN A 44 8.34 -17.85 6.76
N LEU A 45 7.41 -17.10 6.16
CA LEU A 45 7.34 -16.90 4.70
C LEU A 45 8.66 -16.35 4.13
N PHE A 46 9.35 -15.50 4.88
CA PHE A 46 10.66 -14.94 4.50
C PHE A 46 11.76 -15.99 4.30
N TYR A 47 11.62 -17.19 4.88
CA TYR A 47 12.64 -18.22 4.84
C TYR A 47 12.52 -19.23 3.71
N PHE A 48 11.31 -19.44 3.20
CA PHE A 48 11.07 -20.50 2.22
C PHE A 48 10.09 -20.13 1.10
N HIS A 49 9.23 -19.13 1.30
CA HIS A 49 8.24 -18.80 0.28
C HIS A 49 8.92 -18.00 -0.83
N ARG A 50 9.11 -18.63 -2.00
CA ARG A 50 9.88 -18.05 -3.12
C ARG A 50 9.43 -16.65 -3.53
N PHE A 51 8.13 -16.34 -3.44
CA PHE A 51 7.57 -15.03 -3.79
C PHE A 51 7.78 -13.95 -2.72
N VAL A 52 8.44 -14.29 -1.62
CA VAL A 52 8.90 -13.36 -0.58
C VAL A 52 10.43 -13.41 -0.53
N LYS A 53 10.99 -14.60 -0.25
CA LYS A 53 12.43 -14.81 -0.08
C LYS A 53 13.25 -14.48 -1.33
N GLU A 54 12.77 -14.91 -2.50
CA GLU A 54 13.47 -14.77 -3.79
C GLU A 54 12.74 -13.75 -4.68
N SER A 55 11.97 -12.86 -4.06
CA SER A 55 11.21 -11.82 -4.74
C SER A 55 12.14 -10.84 -5.44
N THR A 56 11.68 -10.30 -6.56
CA THR A 56 12.38 -9.20 -7.27
C THR A 56 12.46 -7.94 -6.40
N TRP A 57 11.58 -7.78 -5.41
CA TRP A 57 11.66 -6.75 -4.37
C TRP A 57 12.91 -6.84 -3.49
N LEU A 58 13.57 -7.99 -3.45
CA LEU A 58 14.81 -8.26 -2.69
C LEU A 58 15.98 -8.64 -3.61
N GLY A 59 15.90 -8.29 -4.89
CA GLY A 59 16.95 -8.60 -5.88
C GLY A 59 16.95 -10.03 -6.38
N GLY A 60 15.92 -10.81 -6.05
CA GLY A 60 15.67 -12.12 -6.63
C GLY A 60 15.04 -12.04 -8.03
N THR A 61 14.46 -13.15 -8.47
CA THR A 61 13.93 -13.32 -9.84
C THR A 61 12.53 -13.93 -9.88
N TRP A 62 11.88 -14.10 -8.74
CA TRP A 62 10.58 -14.74 -8.64
C TRP A 62 9.46 -13.76 -8.31
N GLU A 63 8.37 -13.83 -9.07
CA GLU A 63 7.11 -13.18 -8.74
C GLU A 63 5.95 -14.16 -8.97
N TYR A 64 4.88 -14.01 -8.19
CA TYR A 64 3.68 -14.83 -8.35
C TYR A 64 2.97 -14.52 -9.68
N THR A 65 2.90 -13.22 -10.00
CA THR A 65 2.29 -12.65 -11.21
C THR A 65 3.02 -11.35 -11.59
N PRO A 66 2.80 -10.80 -12.79
CA PRO A 66 3.28 -9.45 -13.18
C PRO A 66 2.71 -8.27 -12.36
N LEU A 67 1.94 -8.54 -11.30
CA LEU A 67 1.47 -7.53 -10.37
C LEU A 67 2.52 -7.16 -9.32
N ASP A 68 3.55 -8.00 -9.12
CA ASP A 68 4.61 -7.85 -8.12
C ASP A 68 4.08 -7.65 -6.67
N GLU A 69 2.93 -8.23 -6.34
CA GLU A 69 2.19 -7.88 -5.12
C GLU A 69 2.49 -8.78 -3.91
N ALA A 70 3.09 -9.96 -4.12
CA ALA A 70 3.23 -10.97 -3.08
C ALA A 70 4.12 -10.50 -1.91
N ALA A 71 5.32 -9.99 -2.20
CA ALA A 71 6.22 -9.50 -1.16
C ALA A 71 5.70 -8.21 -0.48
N PRO A 72 5.13 -7.22 -1.19
CA PRO A 72 4.43 -6.09 -0.56
C PRO A 72 3.27 -6.49 0.36
N TYR A 73 2.45 -7.48 -0.02
CA TYR A 73 1.41 -8.02 0.87
C TYR A 73 1.99 -8.64 2.14
N TRP A 74 3.03 -9.47 1.99
CA TRP A 74 3.73 -10.04 3.13
C TRP A 74 4.32 -8.94 4.02
N TYR A 75 4.90 -7.89 3.43
CA TYR A 75 5.48 -6.77 4.17
C TYR A 75 4.42 -5.99 4.96
N ASN A 76 3.27 -5.70 4.33
CA ASN A 76 2.13 -5.05 5.00
C ASN A 76 1.58 -5.90 6.17
N TYR A 77 1.77 -7.22 6.14
CA TYR A 77 1.43 -8.13 7.24
C TYR A 77 2.52 -8.24 8.32
N ILE A 78 3.78 -8.39 7.93
CA ILE A 78 4.86 -8.74 8.87
C ILE A 78 5.19 -7.56 9.80
N VAL A 79 5.05 -6.33 9.32
CA VAL A 79 5.25 -5.11 10.11
C VAL A 79 4.31 -5.05 11.32
N PRO A 80 2.96 -5.04 11.16
CA PRO A 80 2.07 -5.00 12.31
C PRO A 80 2.22 -6.23 13.21
N LEU A 81 2.53 -7.40 12.67
CA LEU A 81 2.84 -8.57 13.49
C LEU A 81 4.05 -8.32 14.39
N ALA A 82 5.18 -7.86 13.82
CA ALA A 82 6.41 -7.57 14.54
C ALA A 82 6.15 -6.66 15.76
N TYR A 83 5.47 -5.54 15.52
CA TYR A 83 5.29 -4.51 16.54
C TYR A 83 4.12 -4.79 17.50
N THR A 84 3.25 -5.76 17.21
CA THR A 84 2.17 -6.18 18.14
C THR A 84 2.62 -7.32 19.06
N LEU A 85 3.65 -8.09 18.69
CA LEU A 85 4.24 -9.10 19.57
C LEU A 85 4.72 -8.45 20.89
N ASP A 86 4.55 -9.20 21.97
CA ASP A 86 5.02 -8.79 23.29
C ASP A 86 6.51 -9.16 23.46
N GLU A 87 7.36 -8.14 23.37
CA GLU A 87 8.81 -8.25 23.52
C GLU A 87 9.21 -8.80 24.89
N ALA A 88 8.45 -8.52 25.95
CA ALA A 88 8.78 -9.00 27.29
C ALA A 88 8.55 -10.51 27.43
N SER A 89 7.54 -11.05 26.75
CA SER A 89 7.18 -12.46 26.84
C SER A 89 7.98 -13.36 25.90
N ASP A 90 8.28 -12.91 24.67
CA ASP A 90 9.04 -13.67 23.66
C ASP A 90 10.05 -12.76 22.92
N PRO A 91 11.14 -12.32 23.57
CA PRO A 91 12.08 -11.35 22.98
C PRO A 91 12.75 -11.88 21.69
N ASP A 92 13.12 -13.16 21.66
CA ASP A 92 13.76 -13.76 20.49
C ASP A 92 12.84 -13.79 19.26
N LEU A 93 11.56 -14.11 19.47
CA LEU A 93 10.57 -14.11 18.38
C LEU A 93 10.30 -12.68 17.88
N TYR A 94 10.17 -11.73 18.81
CA TYR A 94 10.00 -10.32 18.48
C TYR A 94 11.17 -9.80 17.62
N ILE A 95 12.41 -10.04 18.08
CA ILE A 95 13.64 -9.62 17.37
C ILE A 95 13.69 -10.26 15.98
N GLU A 96 13.37 -11.55 15.88
CA GLU A 96 13.39 -12.29 14.63
C GLU A 96 12.38 -11.75 13.61
N ILE A 97 11.11 -11.56 14.01
CA ILE A 97 10.08 -11.02 13.11
C ILE A 97 10.38 -9.56 12.73
N LYS A 98 10.86 -8.74 13.67
CA LYS A 98 11.26 -7.36 13.38
C LYS A 98 12.41 -7.31 12.39
N LYS A 99 13.41 -8.19 12.52
CA LYS A 99 14.55 -8.29 11.60
C LYS A 99 14.11 -8.54 10.16
N GLN A 100 13.10 -9.36 9.92
CA GLN A 100 12.57 -9.59 8.57
C GLN A 100 11.95 -8.31 7.98
N ALA A 101 11.14 -7.60 8.79
CA ALA A 101 10.55 -6.33 8.38
C ALA A 101 11.61 -5.25 8.11
N ASP A 102 12.62 -5.15 8.97
CA ASP A 102 13.73 -4.21 8.82
C ASP A 102 14.56 -4.52 7.56
N TYR A 103 14.85 -5.80 7.31
CA TYR A 103 15.60 -6.20 6.11
C TYR A 103 14.88 -5.79 4.82
N PHE A 104 13.57 -6.06 4.74
CA PHE A 104 12.79 -5.69 3.57
C PHE A 104 12.71 -4.18 3.37
N LEU A 105 12.53 -3.43 4.47
CA LEU A 105 12.55 -1.98 4.47
C LEU A 105 13.88 -1.45 3.92
N ASP A 106 14.98 -1.86 4.53
CA ASP A 106 16.30 -1.32 4.25
C ASP A 106 16.72 -1.64 2.80
N TYR A 107 16.41 -2.85 2.32
CA TYR A 107 16.62 -3.21 0.92
C TYR A 107 15.77 -2.33 -0.01
N THR A 108 14.46 -2.25 0.22
CA THR A 108 13.55 -1.52 -0.66
C THR A 108 13.90 -0.03 -0.74
N LEU A 109 14.24 0.60 0.39
CA LEU A 109 14.59 2.02 0.42
C LEU A 109 15.97 2.32 -0.20
N SER A 110 16.96 1.43 -0.01
CA SER A 110 18.29 1.58 -0.63
C SER A 110 18.27 1.36 -2.15
N HIS A 111 17.26 0.64 -2.67
CA HIS A 111 17.07 0.37 -4.09
C HIS A 111 16.00 1.25 -4.75
N GLN A 112 15.52 2.31 -4.09
CA GLN A 112 14.63 3.27 -4.74
C GLN A 112 15.36 3.94 -5.92
N ALA A 113 14.73 3.93 -7.09
CA ALA A 113 15.29 4.51 -8.30
C ALA A 113 15.49 6.03 -8.17
N ARG A 114 16.36 6.58 -9.01
CA ARG A 114 16.75 8.00 -8.98
C ARG A 114 15.57 8.96 -9.20
N ASP A 115 14.59 8.54 -9.98
CA ASP A 115 13.37 9.31 -10.26
C ASP A 115 12.29 9.15 -9.17
N GLY A 116 12.52 8.28 -8.19
CA GLY A 116 11.59 8.03 -7.09
C GLY A 116 10.82 6.72 -7.21
N TRP A 117 11.00 5.90 -8.26
CA TRP A 117 10.33 4.61 -8.37
C TRP A 117 10.72 3.66 -7.24
N LEU A 118 9.74 3.01 -6.61
CA LEU A 118 9.94 2.02 -5.56
C LEU A 118 9.68 0.61 -6.09
N GLY A 119 10.63 -0.29 -5.85
CA GLY A 119 10.49 -1.70 -6.21
C GLY A 119 11.01 -2.07 -7.61
N PRO A 120 10.73 -3.30 -8.06
CA PRO A 120 11.28 -3.84 -9.30
C PRO A 120 10.82 -3.07 -10.53
N GLU A 121 11.72 -2.96 -11.50
CA GLU A 121 11.44 -2.42 -12.83
C GLU A 121 12.36 -3.11 -13.85
N ALA A 122 11.76 -3.76 -14.84
CA ALA A 122 12.52 -4.28 -15.99
C ALA A 122 12.50 -3.26 -17.14
N THR A 123 11.34 -2.65 -17.37
CA THR A 123 11.12 -1.62 -18.40
C THR A 123 10.04 -0.63 -17.91
N PRO A 124 9.91 0.55 -18.53
CA PRO A 124 8.82 1.47 -18.21
C PRO A 124 7.41 0.82 -18.28
N HIS A 125 7.22 -0.16 -19.17
CA HIS A 125 5.96 -0.92 -19.34
C HIS A 125 5.64 -1.90 -18.20
N THR A 126 6.57 -2.09 -17.26
CA THR A 126 6.36 -2.86 -16.02
C THR A 126 5.98 -1.98 -14.83
N ARG A 127 5.90 -0.65 -14.99
CA ARG A 127 5.63 0.29 -13.89
C ARG A 127 4.16 0.29 -13.45
N GLY A 128 3.70 -0.77 -12.80
CA GLY A 128 2.40 -0.79 -12.14
C GLY A 128 2.43 -0.19 -10.74
N ILE A 129 1.57 0.80 -10.47
CA ILE A 129 1.44 1.45 -9.15
C ILE A 129 0.78 0.50 -8.14
N TRP A 130 0.03 -0.50 -8.59
CA TRP A 130 -0.78 -1.39 -7.74
C TRP A 130 -0.03 -1.99 -6.53
N ALA A 131 1.05 -2.75 -6.75
CA ALA A 131 1.81 -3.33 -5.66
C ALA A 131 2.44 -2.29 -4.71
N ARG A 132 2.67 -1.06 -5.20
CA ARG A 132 3.24 0.01 -4.40
C ARG A 132 2.19 0.55 -3.43
N CYS A 133 0.89 0.49 -3.74
CA CYS A 133 -0.17 0.79 -2.77
C CYS A 133 -0.01 -0.06 -1.50
N LEU A 134 0.26 -1.36 -1.67
CA LEU A 134 0.45 -2.33 -0.59
C LEU A 134 1.76 -2.09 0.16
N LEU A 135 2.85 -1.85 -0.58
CA LEU A 135 4.14 -1.48 0.00
C LEU A 135 4.01 -0.25 0.90
N LEU A 136 3.33 0.79 0.40
CA LEU A 136 3.19 2.07 1.07
C LEU A 136 2.42 1.93 2.39
N GLN A 137 1.44 1.04 2.48
CA GLN A 137 0.78 0.72 3.75
C GLN A 137 1.74 0.05 4.75
N GLY A 138 2.56 -0.89 4.29
CA GLY A 138 3.61 -1.47 5.13
C GLY A 138 4.62 -0.42 5.61
N LEU A 139 5.04 0.47 4.71
CA LEU A 139 5.95 1.58 5.04
C LEU A 139 5.33 2.56 6.04
N MET A 140 4.07 2.96 5.83
CA MET A 140 3.32 3.79 6.76
C MET A 140 3.26 3.16 8.15
N ASN A 141 2.85 1.88 8.22
CA ASN A 141 2.80 1.14 9.49
C ASN A 141 4.18 1.07 10.16
N HIS A 142 5.24 0.88 9.39
CA HIS A 142 6.61 0.83 9.91
C HIS A 142 7.05 2.21 10.44
N ALA A 143 6.72 3.29 9.74
CA ALA A 143 7.01 4.65 10.16
C ALA A 143 6.22 5.08 11.42
N ILE A 144 5.01 4.55 11.59
CA ILE A 144 4.19 4.75 12.80
C ILE A 144 4.79 3.99 13.99
N ALA A 145 5.22 2.75 13.77
CA ALA A 145 5.73 1.88 14.83
C ALA A 145 7.17 2.21 15.27
N ASP A 146 8.03 2.66 14.34
CA ASP A 146 9.43 2.99 14.61
C ASP A 146 9.74 4.43 14.20
N SER A 147 9.69 5.32 15.19
CA SER A 147 9.96 6.75 15.02
C SER A 147 11.38 7.04 14.49
N SER A 148 12.35 6.15 14.70
CA SER A 148 13.72 6.33 14.21
C SER A 148 13.83 6.17 12.68
N LYS A 149 12.92 5.40 12.08
CA LYS A 149 12.85 5.13 10.63
C LYS A 149 11.87 6.06 9.90
N ARG A 150 10.98 6.73 10.64
CA ARG A 150 9.87 7.54 10.12
C ARG A 150 10.28 8.55 9.05
N GLN A 151 11.28 9.39 9.32
CA GLN A 151 11.67 10.44 8.36
C GLN A 151 12.24 9.84 7.06
N THR A 152 13.07 8.80 7.17
CA THR A 152 13.65 8.11 6.01
C THR A 152 12.57 7.47 5.13
N ILE A 153 11.59 6.83 5.76
CA ILE A 153 10.42 6.26 5.09
C ILE A 153 9.60 7.36 4.40
N MET A 154 9.25 8.43 5.12
CA MET A 154 8.47 9.54 4.56
C MET A 154 9.17 10.16 3.36
N ASN A 155 10.49 10.37 3.44
CA ASN A 155 11.27 10.91 2.32
C ASN A 155 11.19 10.02 1.08
N ALA A 156 11.23 8.70 1.25
CA ALA A 156 11.07 7.76 0.13
C ALA A 156 9.67 7.81 -0.47
N ILE A 157 8.63 7.87 0.37
CA ILE A 157 7.24 8.00 -0.08
C ILE A 157 7.04 9.32 -0.83
N PHE A 158 7.53 10.46 -0.33
CA PHE A 158 7.40 11.75 -1.05
C PHE A 158 8.02 11.70 -2.45
N ARG A 159 9.21 11.09 -2.61
CA ARG A 159 9.83 10.94 -3.94
C ARG A 159 8.94 10.11 -4.88
N PHE A 160 8.41 9.00 -4.37
CA PHE A 160 7.51 8.15 -5.13
C PHE A 160 6.22 8.88 -5.53
N VAL A 161 5.60 9.60 -4.59
CA VAL A 161 4.35 10.35 -4.84
C VAL A 161 4.55 11.45 -5.88
N ARG A 162 5.68 12.16 -5.86
CA ARG A 162 6.02 13.16 -6.89
C ARG A 162 6.17 12.53 -8.27
N LEU A 163 6.76 11.33 -8.36
CA LEU A 163 6.85 10.57 -9.60
C LEU A 163 5.45 10.12 -10.08
N VAL A 164 4.66 9.50 -9.20
CA VAL A 164 3.28 9.08 -9.50
C VAL A 164 2.43 10.25 -9.96
N HIS A 165 2.60 11.43 -9.35
CA HIS A 165 1.91 12.64 -9.78
C HIS A 165 2.22 13.00 -11.24
N ALA A 166 3.50 12.94 -11.65
CA ALA A 166 3.88 13.16 -13.04
C ALA A 166 3.31 12.08 -13.97
N MET A 167 3.38 10.80 -13.56
CA MET A 167 2.86 9.67 -14.33
C MET A 167 1.34 9.74 -14.53
N LEU A 168 0.58 10.09 -13.49
CA LEU A 168 -0.88 10.20 -13.60
C LEU A 168 -1.30 11.35 -14.53
N LYS A 169 -0.57 12.47 -14.51
CA LYS A 169 -0.79 13.58 -15.44
C LYS A 169 -0.46 13.20 -16.89
N ASP A 170 0.46 12.27 -17.09
CA ASP A 170 0.78 11.68 -18.38
C ASP A 170 -0.18 10.52 -18.70
N ASN A 171 -1.45 10.87 -18.92
CA ASN A 171 -2.50 9.94 -19.33
C ASN A 171 -2.63 8.69 -18.44
N TYR A 172 -2.58 8.86 -17.11
CA TYR A 172 -2.71 7.76 -16.14
C TYR A 172 -1.65 6.65 -16.27
N ALA A 173 -0.44 6.98 -16.74
CA ALA A 173 0.66 6.02 -16.85
C ALA A 173 0.90 5.29 -15.52
N GLY A 174 1.11 3.97 -15.60
CA GLY A 174 1.28 3.10 -14.44
C GLY A 174 0.04 2.81 -13.60
N TYR A 175 -1.12 3.41 -13.95
CA TYR A 175 -2.39 3.22 -13.26
C TYR A 175 -3.47 2.62 -14.15
N ILE A 176 -3.67 3.17 -15.34
CA ILE A 176 -4.53 2.59 -16.38
C ILE A 176 -3.59 2.02 -17.44
N PRO A 177 -3.53 0.68 -17.61
CA PRO A 177 -2.65 0.05 -18.59
C PRO A 177 -2.86 0.60 -20.00
N GLN A 178 -1.77 1.03 -20.62
CA GLN A 178 -1.72 1.51 -21.99
C GLN A 178 -1.26 0.40 -22.95
N LYS A 179 -1.07 0.75 -24.22
CA LYS A 179 -0.50 -0.17 -25.21
C LYS A 179 0.90 -0.59 -24.76
N ASP A 180 1.17 -1.90 -24.86
CA ASP A 180 2.45 -2.56 -24.53
C ASP A 180 2.74 -2.68 -23.02
N ASP A 181 1.91 -2.10 -22.16
CA ASP A 181 2.01 -2.29 -20.72
C ASP A 181 1.63 -3.72 -20.32
N VAL A 182 2.38 -4.26 -19.36
CA VAL A 182 2.19 -5.62 -18.86
C VAL A 182 1.83 -5.66 -17.37
N PHE A 183 1.69 -4.49 -16.75
CA PHE A 183 1.23 -4.36 -15.38
C PHE A 183 -0.30 -4.31 -15.33
N ASP A 184 -0.87 -4.82 -14.23
CA ASP A 184 -2.27 -4.65 -13.82
C ASP A 184 -3.35 -4.73 -14.92
N LEU A 185 -3.23 -5.69 -15.84
CA LEU A 185 -4.21 -5.90 -16.93
C LEU A 185 -5.62 -6.21 -16.43
N GLN A 186 -5.75 -6.60 -15.16
CA GLN A 186 -7.01 -6.88 -14.51
C GLN A 186 -7.57 -5.68 -13.74
N LEU A 187 -6.93 -4.51 -13.79
CA LEU A 187 -7.45 -3.25 -13.27
C LEU A 187 -7.69 -3.27 -11.75
N PHE A 188 -6.79 -3.89 -10.98
CA PHE A 188 -6.84 -3.91 -9.51
C PHE A 188 -6.59 -2.52 -8.91
N GLY A 189 -5.62 -1.77 -9.43
CA GLY A 189 -5.28 -0.43 -8.95
C GLY A 189 -6.45 0.54 -9.06
N VAL A 190 -7.17 0.53 -10.18
CA VAL A 190 -8.37 1.36 -10.37
C VAL A 190 -9.56 0.86 -9.55
N ALA A 191 -9.69 -0.46 -9.37
CA ALA A 191 -10.71 -1.05 -8.50
C ALA A 191 -10.42 -0.83 -7.02
N ARG A 192 -9.20 -0.44 -6.62
CA ARG A 192 -8.79 -0.26 -5.23
C ARG A 192 -8.09 1.08 -5.03
N ALA A 193 -8.63 2.13 -5.67
CA ALA A 193 -8.13 3.50 -5.58
C ALA A 193 -7.99 4.01 -4.12
N HIS A 194 -8.86 3.52 -3.22
CA HIS A 194 -8.82 3.83 -1.79
C HIS A 194 -7.53 3.36 -1.08
N GLU A 195 -6.88 2.28 -1.55
CA GLU A 195 -5.72 1.69 -0.88
C GLU A 195 -4.54 2.65 -0.78
N LEU A 196 -4.26 3.39 -1.85
CA LEU A 196 -3.22 4.41 -1.85
C LEU A 196 -3.69 5.68 -1.16
N ALA A 197 -4.97 6.06 -1.34
CA ALA A 197 -5.53 7.24 -0.70
C ALA A 197 -5.36 7.22 0.83
N LEU A 198 -5.49 6.06 1.48
CA LEU A 198 -5.26 5.92 2.92
C LEU A 198 -3.83 6.36 3.33
N THR A 199 -2.81 5.85 2.64
CA THR A 199 -1.41 6.23 2.94
C THR A 199 -1.13 7.68 2.60
N LEU A 200 -1.75 8.19 1.54
CA LEU A 200 -1.63 9.59 1.13
C LEU A 200 -2.26 10.56 2.11
N GLN A 201 -3.41 10.21 2.71
CA GLN A 201 -4.02 11.00 3.78
C GLN A 201 -3.11 11.08 5.00
N TRP A 202 -2.55 9.94 5.43
CA TRP A 202 -1.55 9.94 6.50
C TRP A 202 -0.37 10.86 6.16
N LEU A 203 0.23 10.71 4.97
CA LEU A 203 1.39 11.50 4.53
C LEU A 203 1.08 13.00 4.44
N TYR A 204 -0.14 13.36 4.01
CA TYR A 204 -0.63 14.73 3.92
C TYR A 204 -0.61 15.42 5.29
N ASP A 205 -1.07 14.71 6.33
CA ASP A 205 -1.05 15.20 7.70
C ASP A 205 0.37 15.31 8.29
N GLN A 206 1.34 14.57 7.73
CA GLN A 206 2.72 14.57 8.24
C GLN A 206 3.57 15.75 7.74
N THR A 207 3.12 16.51 6.74
CA THR A 207 3.90 17.60 6.16
C THR A 207 3.17 18.93 6.25
N HIS A 208 3.93 20.02 6.38
CA HIS A 208 3.46 21.39 6.23
C HIS A 208 3.92 22.03 4.91
N ASP A 209 4.69 21.30 4.11
CA ASP A 209 5.12 21.78 2.79
C ASP A 209 3.90 21.89 1.86
N THR A 210 3.63 23.11 1.40
CA THR A 210 2.44 23.40 0.60
C THR A 210 2.48 22.73 -0.77
N GLN A 211 3.67 22.51 -1.34
CA GLN A 211 3.81 21.88 -2.65
C GLN A 211 3.53 20.38 -2.53
N ASP A 212 4.08 19.70 -1.54
CA ASP A 212 3.83 18.29 -1.29
C ASP A 212 2.36 18.04 -0.93
N ARG A 213 1.75 18.87 -0.08
CA ARG A 213 0.30 18.78 0.23
C ARG A 213 -0.55 18.86 -1.02
N ARG A 214 -0.27 19.80 -1.91
CA ARG A 214 -0.98 19.94 -3.18
C ARG A 214 -0.79 18.71 -4.06
N ILE A 215 0.45 18.23 -4.22
CA ILE A 215 0.77 17.05 -5.04
C ILE A 215 0.03 15.82 -4.51
N ILE A 216 0.04 15.59 -3.19
CA ILE A 216 -0.65 14.46 -2.55
C ILE A 216 -2.15 14.53 -2.84
N TRP A 217 -2.76 15.72 -2.68
CA TRP A 217 -4.17 15.92 -2.98
C TRP A 217 -4.50 15.63 -4.45
N GLU A 218 -3.72 16.20 -5.38
CA GLU A 218 -3.90 16.00 -6.82
C GLU A 218 -3.77 14.52 -7.21
N VAL A 219 -2.86 13.77 -6.59
CA VAL A 219 -2.76 12.31 -6.80
C VAL A 219 -4.01 11.58 -6.31
N MET A 220 -4.51 11.88 -5.10
CA MET A 220 -5.74 11.25 -4.59
C MET A 220 -6.93 11.50 -5.52
N GLU A 221 -7.11 12.74 -5.98
CA GLU A 221 -8.19 13.10 -6.91
C GLU A 221 -8.06 12.38 -8.26
N MET A 222 -6.86 12.36 -8.84
CA MET A 222 -6.64 11.65 -10.11
C MET A 222 -6.88 10.14 -9.97
N MET A 223 -6.48 9.51 -8.88
CA MET A 223 -6.76 8.08 -8.68
C MET A 223 -8.26 7.79 -8.64
N TRP A 224 -9.04 8.57 -7.88
CA TRP A 224 -10.50 8.45 -7.88
C TRP A 224 -11.10 8.75 -9.25
N GLN A 225 -10.57 9.72 -9.98
CA GLN A 225 -11.02 10.00 -11.34
C GLN A 225 -10.71 8.85 -12.30
N GLY A 226 -9.53 8.24 -12.23
CA GLY A 226 -9.16 7.07 -13.02
C GLY A 226 -10.05 5.86 -12.69
N SER A 227 -10.39 5.67 -11.42
CA SER A 227 -11.37 4.68 -10.98
C SER A 227 -12.75 4.89 -11.64
N ARG A 228 -13.23 6.14 -11.70
CA ARG A 228 -14.47 6.50 -12.40
C ARG A 228 -14.41 6.26 -13.91
N ILE A 229 -13.30 6.65 -14.54
CA ILE A 229 -13.06 6.42 -15.99
C ILE A 229 -13.18 4.93 -16.33
N MET A 230 -12.69 4.06 -15.45
CA MET A 230 -12.74 2.61 -15.63
C MET A 230 -14.01 1.94 -15.07
N GLU A 231 -15.02 2.72 -14.70
CA GLU A 231 -16.28 2.24 -14.13
C GLU A 231 -16.08 1.40 -12.86
N ARG A 232 -15.27 1.90 -11.92
CA ARG A 232 -14.92 1.27 -10.64
C ARG A 232 -15.18 2.16 -9.42
N ASP A 233 -16.16 3.07 -9.51
CA ASP A 233 -16.47 4.01 -8.44
C ASP A 233 -17.28 3.36 -7.31
N TRP A 234 -16.60 3.09 -6.18
CA TRP A 234 -17.23 2.54 -4.97
C TRP A 234 -18.28 3.45 -4.35
N THR A 235 -18.16 4.77 -4.50
CA THR A 235 -19.11 5.73 -3.92
C THR A 235 -20.49 5.62 -4.56
N ILE A 236 -20.53 5.17 -5.82
CA ILE A 236 -21.78 4.88 -6.54
C ILE A 236 -22.23 3.44 -6.24
N PHE A 237 -21.29 2.49 -6.25
CA PHE A 237 -21.56 1.07 -6.02
C PHE A 237 -22.21 0.79 -4.66
N PHE A 238 -21.69 1.33 -3.56
CA PHE A 238 -22.30 1.13 -2.23
C PHE A 238 -23.49 2.06 -1.96
N GLY A 239 -23.86 2.88 -2.93
CA GLY A 239 -25.07 3.68 -2.91
C GLY A 239 -26.19 3.00 -3.70
N LYS A 240 -26.43 3.52 -4.91
CA LYS A 240 -27.59 3.15 -5.73
C LYS A 240 -27.44 1.80 -6.43
N ASP A 241 -26.19 1.39 -6.68
CA ASP A 241 -25.89 0.22 -7.51
C ASP A 241 -25.53 -1.02 -6.67
N PHE A 242 -25.79 -0.97 -5.36
CA PHE A 242 -25.45 -2.08 -4.47
C PHE A 242 -26.27 -3.32 -4.85
N PRO A 243 -25.62 -4.47 -5.13
CA PRO A 243 -26.33 -5.66 -5.57
C PRO A 243 -27.38 -6.12 -4.55
N GLN A 244 -28.64 -6.14 -4.99
CA GLN A 244 -29.77 -6.67 -4.21
C GLN A 244 -29.91 -8.20 -4.35
N GLU A 245 -29.18 -8.79 -5.30
CA GLU A 245 -29.25 -10.21 -5.65
C GLU A 245 -27.87 -10.87 -5.59
N PRO A 246 -27.78 -12.19 -5.35
CA PRO A 246 -26.51 -12.91 -5.34
C PRO A 246 -25.72 -12.75 -6.65
N SER A 247 -24.39 -12.74 -6.53
CA SER A 247 -23.52 -12.67 -7.70
C SER A 247 -23.64 -13.93 -8.56
N VAL A 248 -23.78 -13.75 -9.88
CA VAL A 248 -23.77 -14.87 -10.84
C VAL A 248 -22.34 -15.03 -11.36
N ARG A 249 -21.77 -16.23 -11.14
CA ARG A 249 -20.43 -16.60 -11.62
C ARG A 249 -20.32 -16.30 -13.12
N TYR A 250 -19.20 -15.70 -13.56
CA TYR A 250 -18.87 -15.30 -14.95
C TYR A 250 -19.54 -14.04 -15.52
N LYS A 251 -20.45 -13.37 -14.79
CA LYS A 251 -20.98 -12.04 -15.18
C LYS A 251 -20.42 -10.87 -14.36
N SER A 252 -19.56 -11.19 -13.38
CA SER A 252 -18.96 -10.24 -12.45
C SER A 252 -17.70 -9.62 -13.04
N LEU A 253 -17.67 -8.29 -13.13
CA LEU A 253 -16.42 -7.55 -13.31
C LEU A 253 -15.47 -7.85 -12.14
N ASN A 254 -14.16 -7.68 -12.34
CA ASN A 254 -13.17 -7.75 -11.25
C ASN A 254 -13.57 -6.87 -10.05
N PHE A 255 -14.21 -5.74 -10.32
CA PHE A 255 -14.80 -4.85 -9.33
C PHE A 255 -15.73 -5.55 -8.34
N LYS A 256 -16.58 -6.44 -8.85
CA LYS A 256 -17.58 -7.17 -8.06
C LYS A 256 -17.05 -8.50 -7.52
N HIS A 257 -15.75 -8.76 -7.66
CA HIS A 257 -15.09 -9.88 -7.02
C HIS A 257 -15.24 -9.75 -5.49
N GLY A 258 -15.61 -10.84 -4.80
CA GLY A 258 -16.01 -10.78 -3.39
C GLY A 258 -14.99 -10.12 -2.47
N VAL A 259 -13.69 -10.31 -2.75
CA VAL A 259 -12.60 -9.64 -2.00
C VAL A 259 -12.63 -8.13 -2.19
N ASN A 260 -12.80 -7.65 -3.43
CA ASN A 260 -12.84 -6.21 -3.71
C ASN A 260 -14.09 -5.58 -3.08
N VAL A 261 -15.24 -6.27 -3.14
CA VAL A 261 -16.48 -5.80 -2.48
C VAL A 261 -16.36 -5.78 -0.96
N ALA A 262 -15.60 -6.69 -0.36
CA ALA A 262 -15.38 -6.67 1.09
C ALA A 262 -14.41 -5.56 1.54
N GLN A 263 -13.64 -4.98 0.62
CA GLN A 263 -12.61 -3.98 0.91
C GLN A 263 -12.98 -2.56 0.46
N GLY A 264 -13.86 -2.44 -0.53
CA GLY A 264 -14.32 -1.17 -1.10
C GLY A 264 -15.21 -0.34 -0.19
#